data_AF-B1ZCF7-F1
#
_entry.id   AF-B1ZCF7-F1
#
_cell.length_a   1.000
_cell.length_b   1.000
_cell.length_c   1.000
_cell.angle_alpha   90.00
_cell.angle_beta   90.00
_cell.angle_gamma   90.00
#
_symmetry.space_group_name_H-M   'P 1'
#
loop_
_entity.id
_entity.type
_entity.pdbx_description
1 polymer ?
#
loop_
_entity_poly.entity_id
_entity_poly.type
_entity_poly.pdbx_seq_one_letter_code
_entity_poly.pdbx_strand_id
1 'polypeptide(L)'
;MRSPFRLAVVAVAIALASPCLAAGPNGGQTTVADGHPVEFVATETGITFFVTGEDGKPVETAGLSAKAFVQVGGKTETLTLKPGAPNKLMADLKAPLAAGAKVVLSAKMHGHNIQARFEKQ
;
A
#
# COMPACT_ATOMS: atom_id res chain seq x y z
N MET A 1 -28.04 59.32 17.07
CA MET A 1 -26.77 58.97 16.40
C MET A 1 -25.76 58.54 17.46
N ARG A 2 -25.31 57.27 17.47
CA ARG A 2 -23.98 56.77 17.88
C ARG A 2 -24.00 55.23 17.85
N SER A 3 -22.92 54.68 17.31
CA SER A 3 -22.78 53.38 16.63
C SER A 3 -22.65 52.16 17.57
N PRO A 4 -23.11 50.95 17.20
CA PRO A 4 -22.74 49.72 17.89
C PRO A 4 -21.37 49.19 17.41
N PHE A 5 -20.44 49.04 18.35
CA PHE A 5 -19.15 48.34 18.17
C PHE A 5 -19.41 46.88 17.76
N ARG A 6 -18.99 46.49 16.56
CA ARG A 6 -19.03 45.10 16.10
C ARG A 6 -17.75 44.39 16.53
N LEU A 7 -17.88 43.45 17.47
CA LEU A 7 -16.79 42.55 17.86
C LEU A 7 -16.59 41.52 16.74
N ALA A 8 -15.48 41.60 16.01
CA ALA A 8 -15.11 40.61 15.01
C ALA A 8 -14.39 39.45 15.70
N VAL A 9 -14.98 38.26 15.67
CA VAL A 9 -14.35 37.01 16.12
C VAL A 9 -13.54 36.44 14.96
N VAL A 10 -12.22 36.38 15.11
CA VAL A 10 -11.31 35.70 14.17
C VAL A 10 -11.22 34.23 14.59
N ALA A 11 -11.84 33.34 13.82
CA ALA A 11 -11.69 31.90 14.00
C ALA A 11 -10.40 31.44 13.30
N VAL A 12 -9.43 30.96 14.08
CA VAL A 12 -8.19 30.36 13.56
C VAL A 12 -8.47 28.88 13.25
N ALA A 13 -8.55 28.53 11.96
CA ALA A 13 -8.67 27.15 11.52
C ALA A 13 -7.28 26.49 11.56
N ILE A 14 -7.08 25.56 12.49
CA ILE A 14 -5.88 24.71 12.53
C ILE A 14 -6.07 23.60 11.49
N ALA A 15 -5.37 23.69 10.37
CA ALA A 15 -5.31 22.62 9.38
C ALA A 15 -4.49 21.46 9.95
N LEU A 16 -5.14 20.31 10.18
CA LEU A 16 -4.46 19.06 10.50
C LEU A 16 -3.71 18.59 9.25
N ALA A 17 -2.39 18.77 9.23
CA ALA A 17 -1.54 18.16 8.23
C ALA A 17 -1.43 16.65 8.50
N SER A 18 -2.19 15.84 7.77
CA SER A 18 -1.98 14.39 7.74
C SER A 18 -0.63 14.10 7.09
N PRO A 19 0.24 13.26 7.68
CA PRO A 19 1.48 12.85 7.03
C PRO A 19 1.14 12.09 5.74
N CYS A 20 1.35 12.73 4.60
CA CYS A 20 1.28 12.09 3.30
C CYS A 20 2.55 11.24 3.15
N LEU A 21 2.45 9.94 3.40
CA LEU A 21 3.48 9.00 2.96
C LEU A 21 3.63 9.18 1.45
N ALA A 22 4.84 9.52 1.00
CA ALA A 22 5.11 9.71 -0.41
C ALA A 22 4.77 8.42 -1.18
N ALA A 23 3.91 8.56 -2.18
CA ALA A 23 3.56 7.45 -3.06
C ALA A 23 4.82 6.93 -3.78
N GLY A 24 4.86 5.62 -4.00
CA GLY A 24 5.93 5.00 -4.78
C GLY A 24 5.87 5.37 -6.27
N PRO A 25 6.85 4.90 -7.07
CA PRO A 25 6.94 5.19 -8.50
C PRO A 25 5.70 4.86 -9.32
N ASN A 26 4.87 3.92 -8.85
CA ASN A 26 3.63 3.49 -9.50
C ASN A 26 2.38 4.06 -8.81
N GLY A 27 2.54 5.05 -7.91
CA GLY A 27 1.45 5.68 -7.17
C GLY A 27 0.97 4.88 -5.95
N GLY A 28 1.68 3.84 -5.55
CA GLY A 28 1.30 2.92 -4.48
C GLY A 28 1.83 3.30 -3.09
N GLN A 29 1.39 2.55 -2.08
CA GLN A 29 1.95 2.64 -0.72
C GLN A 29 3.28 1.88 -0.69
N THR A 30 4.29 2.44 -0.04
CA THR A 30 5.63 1.83 0.04
C THR A 30 5.95 1.36 1.45
N THR A 31 6.72 0.28 1.54
CA THR A 31 7.33 -0.20 2.78
C THR A 31 8.61 -0.98 2.47
N VAL A 32 9.34 -1.43 3.49
CA VAL A 32 10.53 -2.27 3.33
C VAL A 32 10.30 -3.60 4.05
N ALA A 33 10.60 -4.70 3.36
CA ALA A 33 10.51 -6.05 3.89
C ALA A 33 11.85 -6.74 3.75
N ASP A 34 12.52 -6.99 4.87
CA ASP A 34 13.83 -7.64 4.92
C ASP A 34 14.85 -7.01 3.92
N GLY A 35 15.01 -5.69 4.01
CA GLY A 35 15.91 -4.92 3.12
C GLY A 35 15.32 -4.61 1.73
N HIS A 36 14.27 -5.30 1.29
CA HIS A 36 13.69 -5.10 -0.04
C HIS A 36 12.59 -4.02 0.01
N PRO A 37 12.71 -2.91 -0.74
CA PRO A 37 11.60 -1.99 -0.92
C PRO A 37 10.45 -2.68 -1.67
N VAL A 38 9.24 -2.54 -1.15
CA VAL A 38 8.01 -3.06 -1.76
C VAL A 38 7.01 -1.93 -1.91
N GLU A 39 6.52 -1.75 -3.13
CA GLU A 39 5.39 -0.87 -3.43
C GLU A 39 4.13 -1.69 -3.67
N PHE A 40 3.03 -1.28 -3.06
CA PHE A 40 1.72 -1.88 -3.20
C PHE A 40 0.75 -0.94 -3.91
N VAL A 41 0.20 -1.41 -5.04
CA VAL A 41 -0.84 -0.73 -5.80
C VAL A 41 -2.09 -1.59 -5.79
N ALA A 42 -3.22 -1.00 -5.40
CA ALA A 42 -4.54 -1.63 -5.50
C ALA A 42 -5.42 -0.83 -6.47
N THR A 43 -6.06 -1.53 -7.39
CA THR A 43 -7.08 -0.99 -8.30
C THR A 43 -8.45 -1.58 -7.93
N GLU A 44 -9.49 -1.26 -8.70
CA GLU A 44 -10.81 -1.87 -8.52
C GLU A 44 -10.82 -3.39 -8.82
N THR A 45 -9.93 -3.84 -9.70
CA THR A 45 -9.96 -5.20 -10.26
C THR A 45 -8.78 -6.06 -9.83
N GLY A 46 -7.77 -5.50 -9.15
CA GLY A 46 -6.57 -6.25 -8.83
C GLY A 46 -5.65 -5.57 -7.83
N ILE A 47 -4.64 -6.34 -7.42
CA ILE A 47 -3.51 -5.87 -6.64
C ILE A 47 -2.20 -6.17 -7.36
N THR A 48 -1.22 -5.29 -7.18
CA THR A 48 0.15 -5.46 -7.68
C THR A 48 1.13 -5.07 -6.60
N PHE A 49 2.12 -5.93 -6.35
CA PHE A 49 3.31 -5.58 -5.58
C PHE A 49 4.49 -5.44 -6.53
N PHE A 50 5.21 -4.33 -6.45
CA PHE A 50 6.48 -4.13 -7.11
C PHE A 50 7.59 -4.36 -6.10
N VAL A 51 8.51 -5.27 -6.40
CA VAL A 51 9.61 -5.62 -5.50
C VAL A 51 10.92 -5.08 -6.06
N THR A 52 11.65 -4.36 -5.22
CA THR A 52 12.96 -3.81 -5.53
C THR A 52 14.01 -4.50 -4.68
N GLY A 53 15.18 -4.74 -5.26
CA GLY A 53 16.33 -5.31 -4.56
C GLY A 53 16.96 -4.27 -3.64
N GLU A 54 17.78 -4.74 -2.72
CA GLU A 54 18.55 -3.88 -1.81
C GLU A 54 19.47 -2.91 -2.56
N ASP A 55 19.89 -3.27 -3.78
CA ASP A 55 20.70 -2.44 -4.69
C ASP A 55 19.88 -1.41 -5.49
N GLY A 56 18.58 -1.30 -5.21
CA GLY A 56 17.65 -0.39 -5.87
C GLY A 56 17.17 -0.85 -7.25
N LYS A 57 17.55 -2.06 -7.70
CA LYS A 57 17.12 -2.58 -9.01
C LYS A 57 15.84 -3.41 -8.90
N PRO A 58 15.03 -3.51 -9.97
CA PRO A 58 13.88 -4.42 -9.99
C PRO A 58 14.31 -5.86 -9.71
N VAL A 59 13.63 -6.55 -8.78
CA VAL A 59 13.85 -7.99 -8.58
C VAL A 59 13.11 -8.77 -9.66
N GLU A 60 13.78 -9.73 -10.30
CA GLU A 60 13.09 -10.62 -11.22
C GLU A 60 12.16 -11.56 -10.47
N THR A 61 10.87 -11.45 -10.75
CA THR A 61 9.82 -12.19 -10.03
C THR A 61 9.50 -13.54 -10.65
N ALA A 62 10.00 -13.82 -11.85
CA ALA A 62 9.80 -15.09 -12.53
C ALA A 62 10.25 -16.27 -11.65
N GLY A 63 9.37 -17.26 -11.47
CA GLY A 63 9.63 -18.43 -10.65
C GLY A 63 9.48 -18.23 -9.13
N LEU A 64 9.22 -17.01 -8.66
CA LEU A 64 8.93 -16.77 -7.24
C LEU A 64 7.54 -17.29 -6.86
N SER A 65 7.45 -17.84 -5.64
CA SER A 65 6.18 -18.18 -5.00
C SER A 65 5.76 -17.07 -4.06
N ALA A 66 4.57 -16.51 -4.24
CA ALA A 66 4.06 -15.46 -3.37
C ALA A 66 2.54 -15.52 -3.17
N LYS A 67 2.11 -15.02 -2.01
CA LYS A 67 0.70 -14.89 -1.62
C LYS A 67 0.45 -13.51 -1.03
N ALA A 68 -0.77 -13.02 -1.17
CA ALA A 68 -1.28 -11.89 -0.40
C ALA A 68 -2.40 -12.36 0.52
N PHE A 69 -2.38 -11.92 1.78
CA PHE A 69 -3.44 -12.13 2.74
C PHE A 69 -4.18 -10.81 2.95
N VAL A 70 -5.43 -10.78 2.51
CA VAL A 70 -6.31 -9.60 2.63
C VAL A 70 -7.21 -9.81 3.83
N GLN A 71 -7.14 -8.90 4.81
CA GLN A 71 -7.90 -8.96 6.05
C GLN A 71 -8.85 -7.78 6.15
N VAL A 72 -10.15 -8.09 6.29
CA VAL A 72 -11.21 -7.09 6.44
C VAL A 72 -12.34 -7.66 7.30
N GLY A 73 -12.82 -6.88 8.26
CA GLY A 73 -13.93 -7.29 9.14
C GLY A 73 -13.70 -8.63 9.85
N GLY A 74 -12.46 -8.92 10.26
CA GLY A 74 -12.08 -10.18 10.93
C GLY A 74 -11.97 -11.41 10.02
N LYS A 75 -12.20 -11.27 8.71
CA LYS A 75 -12.03 -12.35 7.72
C LYS A 75 -10.70 -12.21 7.00
N THR A 76 -10.12 -13.34 6.58
CA THR A 76 -8.90 -13.38 5.75
C THR A 76 -9.20 -14.07 4.42
N GLU A 77 -8.94 -13.38 3.31
CA GLU A 77 -8.86 -13.95 1.97
C GLU A 77 -7.39 -14.16 1.61
N THR A 78 -7.06 -15.31 1.00
CA THR A 78 -5.71 -15.58 0.48
C THR A 78 -5.73 -15.54 -1.03
N LEU A 79 -4.90 -14.68 -1.60
CA LEU A 79 -4.70 -14.53 -3.05
C LEU A 79 -3.34 -15.12 -3.42
N THR A 80 -3.33 -16.08 -4.35
CA THR A 80 -2.08 -16.56 -4.97
C THR A 80 -1.62 -15.52 -5.98
N LEU A 81 -0.39 -15.02 -5.82
CA LEU A 81 0.16 -14.00 -6.70
C LEU A 81 0.88 -14.65 -7.89
N LYS A 82 0.66 -14.11 -9.08
CA LYS A 82 1.34 -14.48 -10.31
C LYS A 82 2.50 -13.50 -10.56
N PRO A 83 3.70 -13.98 -10.90
CA PRO A 83 4.78 -13.12 -11.39
C PRO A 83 4.38 -12.37 -12.66
N GLY A 84 4.83 -11.12 -12.77
CA GLY A 84 4.74 -10.29 -13.96
C GLY A 84 6.04 -9.54 -14.18
N ALA A 85 6.56 -9.55 -15.40
CA ALA A 85 7.88 -9.00 -15.67
C ALA A 85 7.95 -7.46 -15.47
N PRO A 86 9.11 -6.94 -15.03
CA PRO A 86 10.21 -7.70 -14.42
C PRO A 86 9.91 -8.08 -12.96
N ASN A 87 9.30 -7.16 -12.20
CA ASN A 87 9.30 -7.20 -10.74
C ASN A 87 7.92 -7.15 -10.07
N LYS A 88 6.89 -7.65 -10.75
CA LYS A 88 5.51 -7.59 -10.29
C LYS A 88 5.05 -8.91 -9.71
N LEU A 89 4.29 -8.85 -8.62
CA LEU A 89 3.50 -9.96 -8.10
C LEU A 89 2.03 -9.52 -8.09
N MET A 90 1.19 -10.20 -8.86
CA MET A 90 -0.17 -9.72 -9.19
C MET A 90 -1.26 -10.74 -8.85
N ALA A 91 -2.42 -10.25 -8.45
CA ALA A 91 -3.64 -11.05 -8.39
C ALA A 91 -4.87 -10.21 -8.74
N ASP A 92 -5.84 -10.87 -9.37
CA ASP A 92 -7.16 -10.29 -9.61
C ASP A 92 -7.97 -10.29 -8.31
N LEU A 93 -8.78 -9.24 -8.14
CA LEU A 93 -9.73 -9.11 -7.05
C LEU A 93 -11.14 -9.40 -7.57
N LYS A 94 -11.96 -10.05 -6.73
CA LYS A 94 -13.39 -10.23 -7.01
C LYS A 94 -14.21 -8.97 -6.74
N ALA A 95 -13.70 -8.10 -5.88
CA ALA A 95 -14.27 -6.80 -5.55
C ALA A 95 -13.14 -5.85 -5.09
N PRO A 96 -13.29 -4.54 -5.24
CA PRO A 96 -12.32 -3.57 -4.74
C PRO A 96 -12.03 -3.76 -3.25
N LEU A 97 -10.79 -3.49 -2.83
CA LEU A 97 -10.45 -3.50 -1.41
C LEU A 97 -11.20 -2.40 -0.67
N ALA A 98 -11.89 -2.78 0.41
CA ALA A 98 -12.50 -1.82 1.31
C ALA A 98 -11.42 -0.95 2.01
N ALA A 99 -11.77 0.30 2.34
CA ALA A 99 -10.93 1.13 3.18
C ALA A 99 -10.67 0.45 4.54
N GLY A 100 -9.45 0.56 5.06
CA GLY A 100 -8.99 -0.13 6.26
C GLY A 100 -8.67 -1.63 6.05
N ALA A 101 -8.80 -2.19 4.85
CA ALA A 101 -8.37 -3.55 4.57
C ALA A 101 -6.85 -3.66 4.75
N LYS A 102 -6.41 -4.62 5.56
CA LYS A 102 -4.99 -4.91 5.76
C LYS A 102 -4.53 -5.94 4.73
N VAL A 103 -3.42 -5.66 4.06
CA VAL A 103 -2.87 -6.56 3.04
C VAL A 103 -1.46 -6.95 3.44
N VAL A 104 -1.20 -8.25 3.54
CA VAL A 104 0.12 -8.80 3.85
C VAL A 104 0.65 -9.57 2.65
N LEU A 105 1.72 -9.08 2.03
CA LEU A 105 2.51 -9.85 1.08
C LEU A 105 3.36 -10.87 1.85
N SER A 106 3.41 -12.10 1.35
CA SER A 106 4.40 -13.10 1.73
C SER A 106 5.01 -13.68 0.45
N ALA A 107 6.31 -13.46 0.23
CA ALA A 107 7.02 -13.97 -0.94
C ALA A 107 8.28 -14.73 -0.52
N LYS A 108 8.57 -15.86 -1.19
CA LYS A 108 9.80 -16.60 -0.97
C LYS A 108 10.93 -15.98 -1.78
N MET A 109 11.94 -15.43 -1.11
CA MET A 109 13.10 -14.77 -1.71
C MET A 109 14.36 -15.23 -0.99
N HIS A 110 15.46 -15.45 -1.73
CA HIS A 110 16.75 -15.90 -1.18
C HIS A 110 16.62 -17.04 -0.14
N GLY A 111 15.76 -18.03 -0.42
CA GLY A 111 15.58 -19.22 0.41
C GLY A 111 14.59 -19.09 1.58
N HIS A 112 14.19 -17.88 1.98
CA HIS A 112 13.29 -17.64 3.11
C HIS A 112 12.07 -16.78 2.69
N ASN A 113 11.13 -16.52 3.59
CA ASN A 113 9.95 -15.69 3.30
C ASN A 113 10.16 -14.26 3.80
N ILE A 114 9.90 -13.28 2.95
CA ILE A 114 9.78 -11.87 3.33
C ILE A 114 8.30 -11.51 3.54
N GLN A 115 8.02 -10.50 4.37
CA GLN A 115 6.66 -9.99 4.58
C GLN A 115 6.60 -8.46 4.53
N ALA A 116 5.69 -7.95 3.71
CA ALA A 116 5.36 -6.52 3.63
C ALA A 116 3.89 -6.33 4.04
N ARG A 117 3.60 -5.28 4.83
CA ARG A 117 2.27 -5.02 5.37
C ARG A 117 1.78 -3.65 4.95
N PHE A 118 0.52 -3.61 4.50
CA PHE A 118 -0.14 -2.43 3.97
C PHE A 118 -1.54 -2.29 4.55
N GLU A 119 -2.07 -1.07 4.54
CA GLU A 119 -3.45 -0.80 4.88
C GLU A 119 -4.06 0.11 3.81
N LYS A 120 -5.14 -0.36 3.19
CA LYS A 120 -5.86 0.39 2.17
C LYS A 120 -6.41 1.67 2.80
N GLN A 121 -5.91 2.82 2.35
CA GLN A 121 -6.40 4.14 2.74
C GLN A 121 -7.82 4.38 2.22
#